data_AF-A0A5C2RP39-F1
#
_entry.id   AF-A0A5C2RP39-F1
#
_cell.length_a   1.000
_cell.length_b   1.000
_cell.length_c   1.000
_cell.angle_alpha   90.00
_cell.angle_beta   90.00
_cell.angle_gamma   90.00
#
_symmetry.space_group_name_H-M   'P 1'
#
loop_
_entity.id
_entity.type
_entity.pdbx_description
1 polymer ?
#
loop_
_entity_poly.entity_id
_entity_poly.type
_entity_poly.pdbx_seq_one_letter_code
_entity_poly.pdbx_strand_id
1 'polypeptide(L)'
;EPVDDVAAYGVDWQTLDNQALMRHHAAHNPTSAPQRTQPFAPASRPEHLHEVTCDPPRCPLTPAQVATLNTHLAHHFDVRSRDMLLRCRLWTAALQYC
;
A
#
# COMPACT_ATOMS: atom_id res chain seq x y z
N GLU A 1 13.28 13.51 27.52
CA GLU A 1 12.04 14.08 26.93
C GLU A 1 10.86 13.45 27.66
N PRO A 2 9.92 14.22 28.22
CA PRO A 2 8.76 13.63 28.87
C PRO A 2 7.90 12.91 27.82
N VAL A 3 7.43 11.70 28.13
CA VAL A 3 6.51 10.97 27.26
C VAL A 3 5.18 11.73 27.26
N ASP A 4 4.82 12.29 26.11
CA ASP A 4 3.51 12.92 25.92
C ASP A 4 2.38 11.93 26.16
N ASP A 5 1.17 12.44 26.39
CA ASP A 5 -0.01 11.64 26.71
C ASP A 5 -0.17 10.46 25.72
N VAL A 6 0.02 9.25 26.23
CA VAL A 6 -0.04 7.98 25.48
C VAL A 6 -1.42 7.78 24.83
N ALA A 7 -2.46 8.40 25.40
CA ALA A 7 -3.80 8.38 24.84
C ALA A 7 -3.94 9.20 23.55
N ALA A 8 -3.08 10.21 23.34
CA ALA A 8 -3.13 11.09 22.18
C ALA A 8 -2.59 10.47 20.88
N TYR A 9 -1.88 9.33 20.96
CA TYR A 9 -1.25 8.70 19.79
C TYR A 9 -2.21 7.95 18.86
N GLY A 10 -3.53 8.07 19.07
CA GLY A 10 -4.54 7.43 18.22
C GLY A 10 -4.54 5.90 18.30
N VAL A 11 -3.85 5.33 19.29
CA VAL A 11 -3.99 3.92 19.63
C VAL A 11 -5.40 3.71 20.15
N ASP A 12 -6.12 2.79 19.53
CA ASP A 12 -7.47 2.46 19.94
C ASP A 12 -7.46 1.59 21.21
N TRP A 13 -7.22 2.27 22.33
CA TRP A 13 -7.21 1.67 23.67
C TRP A 13 -8.55 1.01 24.02
N GLN A 14 -9.66 1.54 23.49
CA GLN A 14 -10.99 0.97 23.70
C GLN A 14 -11.13 -0.39 23.03
N THR A 15 -10.57 -0.54 21.83
CA THR A 15 -10.50 -1.81 21.10
C THR A 15 -9.58 -2.81 21.80
N LEU A 16 -8.47 -2.37 22.41
CA LEU A 16 -7.59 -3.23 23.20
C LEU A 16 -8.25 -3.74 24.50
N ASP A 17 -9.06 -2.89 25.15
CA ASP A 17 -9.81 -3.29 26.35
C ASP A 17 -11.07 -4.11 26.03
N ASN A 18 -11.50 -4.13 24.77
CA ASN A 18 -12.65 -4.91 24.33
C ASN A 18 -12.31 -6.41 24.28
N GLN A 19 -12.65 -7.10 25.37
CA GLN A 19 -12.41 -8.54 25.48
C GLN A 19 -13.08 -9.38 24.39
N ALA A 20 -14.23 -8.98 23.84
CA ALA A 20 -14.89 -9.75 22.79
C ALA A 20 -14.10 -9.65 21.46
N LEU A 21 -13.62 -8.46 21.14
CA LEU A 21 -12.82 -8.19 19.96
C LEU A 21 -11.41 -8.76 20.09
N MET A 22 -10.77 -8.65 21.26
CA MET A 22 -9.50 -9.32 21.54
C MET A 22 -9.61 -10.84 21.50
N ARG A 23 -10.75 -11.40 21.95
CA ARG A 23 -11.05 -12.83 21.77
C ARG A 23 -11.16 -13.21 20.29
N HIS A 24 -11.82 -12.40 19.47
CA HIS A 24 -11.88 -12.60 18.02
C HIS A 24 -10.50 -12.48 17.36
N HIS A 25 -9.71 -11.46 17.71
CA HIS A 25 -8.33 -11.30 17.22
C HIS A 25 -7.45 -12.48 17.62
N ALA A 26 -7.53 -12.95 18.85
CA ALA A 26 -6.79 -14.13 19.30
C ALA A 26 -7.25 -15.41 18.57
N ALA A 27 -8.55 -15.51 18.24
CA ALA A 27 -9.11 -16.64 17.51
C ALA A 27 -8.69 -16.68 16.03
N HIS A 28 -8.45 -15.53 15.39
CA HIS A 28 -8.17 -15.44 13.95
C HIS A 28 -6.74 -15.00 13.59
N ASN A 29 -5.98 -14.42 14.52
CA ASN A 29 -4.56 -14.04 14.35
C ASN A 29 -3.67 -14.74 15.40
N PRO A 30 -3.59 -16.07 15.39
CA PRO A 30 -2.79 -16.81 16.37
C PRO A 30 -1.30 -16.46 16.22
N THR A 31 -0.73 -15.83 17.25
CA THR A 31 0.67 -15.42 17.28
C THR A 31 1.59 -16.64 17.14
N SER A 32 2.29 -16.72 16.03
CA SER A 32 3.24 -17.80 15.80
C SER A 32 4.62 -17.43 16.39
N ALA A 33 4.88 -17.74 17.69
CA ALA A 33 6.22 -17.99 18.28
C ALA A 33 6.28 -18.06 19.85
N PRO A 34 6.57 -19.22 20.49
CA PRO A 34 7.08 -19.25 21.89
C PRO A 34 8.56 -18.91 22.12
N GLN A 35 8.90 -17.64 22.28
CA GLN A 35 9.90 -17.14 23.25
C GLN A 35 11.19 -17.97 23.56
N ARG A 36 12.27 -17.71 22.81
CA ARG A 36 13.67 -17.59 23.29
C ARG A 36 14.61 -16.89 22.30
N THR A 37 14.18 -16.73 21.05
CA THR A 37 14.53 -15.64 20.11
C THR A 37 13.35 -15.33 19.14
N GLN A 38 12.11 -15.60 19.58
CA GLN A 38 10.86 -15.87 18.81
C GLN A 38 10.88 -17.16 17.97
N PRO A 39 10.93 -18.35 18.61
CA PRO A 39 11.23 -19.66 18.04
C PRO A 39 10.11 -20.41 17.30
N PHE A 40 8.92 -19.84 17.05
CA PHE A 40 7.85 -20.59 16.34
C PHE A 40 7.04 -19.73 15.35
N ALA A 41 7.72 -18.93 14.55
CA ALA A 41 7.15 -18.61 13.25
C ALA A 41 6.84 -19.92 12.49
N PRO A 42 5.67 -20.08 11.86
CA PRO A 42 5.34 -21.26 11.06
C PRO A 42 6.11 -21.14 9.75
N ALA A 43 6.51 -22.26 9.16
CA ALA A 43 7.25 -22.27 7.89
C ALA A 43 6.50 -21.63 6.71
N SER A 44 5.22 -21.28 6.88
CA SER A 44 4.33 -20.73 5.85
C SER A 44 3.42 -19.60 6.37
N ARG A 45 3.95 -18.69 7.20
CA ARG A 45 3.31 -17.39 7.50
C ARG A 45 3.64 -16.39 6.37
N PRO A 46 2.67 -15.60 5.84
CA PRO A 46 3.00 -14.48 4.95
C PRO A 46 3.88 -13.46 5.69
N GLU A 47 4.96 -12.97 5.06
CA GLU A 47 5.93 -12.07 5.72
C GLU A 47 5.29 -10.77 6.20
N HIS A 48 4.22 -10.30 5.55
CA HIS A 48 3.52 -9.05 5.87
C HIS A 48 2.00 -9.26 5.95
N LEU A 49 1.41 -8.97 7.12
CA LEU A 49 -0.05 -9.06 7.37
C LEU A 49 -0.86 -7.91 6.73
N HIS A 50 -0.18 -6.99 6.05
CA HIS A 50 -0.75 -5.81 5.38
C HIS A 50 -0.45 -5.81 3.87
N GLU A 51 0.09 -6.92 3.33
CA GLU A 51 0.42 -7.04 1.92
C GLU A 51 -0.83 -7.42 1.12
N VAL A 52 -1.22 -6.53 0.21
CA VAL A 52 -2.24 -6.82 -0.80
C VAL A 52 -1.50 -7.01 -2.11
N THR A 53 -1.32 -8.26 -2.51
CA THR A 53 -0.80 -8.60 -3.84
C THR A 53 -1.87 -8.26 -4.87
N CYS A 54 -1.75 -7.09 -5.49
CA CYS A 54 -2.54 -6.72 -6.65
C CYS A 54 -1.83 -7.25 -7.90
N ASP A 55 -2.46 -8.19 -8.60
CA ASP A 55 -2.01 -8.52 -9.95
C ASP A 55 -2.09 -7.25 -10.81
N PRO A 56 -0.98 -6.83 -11.43
CA PRO A 56 -1.00 -5.64 -12.26
C PRO A 56 -2.03 -5.87 -13.38
N PRO A 57 -2.96 -4.93 -13.59
CA PRO A 57 -3.95 -5.08 -14.64
C PRO A 57 -3.20 -5.25 -15.96
N ARG A 58 -3.66 -6.22 -16.77
CA ARG A 58 -3.14 -6.39 -18.14
C ARG A 58 -3.29 -5.05 -18.86
N CYS A 59 -2.17 -4.45 -19.26
CA CYS A 59 -2.19 -3.19 -19.99
C CYS A 59 -3.10 -3.35 -21.22
N PRO A 60 -4.12 -2.48 -21.39
CA PRO A 60 -5.03 -2.60 -22.53
C PRO A 60 -4.36 -2.22 -23.85
N LEU A 61 -3.19 -1.56 -23.79
CA LEU A 61 -2.44 -1.10 -24.94
C LEU A 61 -1.36 -2.10 -25.34
N THR A 62 -1.27 -2.35 -26.64
CA THR A 62 -0.12 -3.04 -27.24
C THR A 62 1.16 -2.20 -27.10
N PRO A 63 2.35 -2.81 -27.18
CA PRO A 63 3.61 -2.05 -27.12
C PRO A 63 3.70 -0.93 -28.17
N ALA A 64 3.13 -1.13 -29.36
CA ALA A 64 3.08 -0.11 -30.41
C ALA A 64 2.20 1.08 -30.02
N GLN A 65 1.02 0.82 -29.43
CA GLN A 65 0.13 1.88 -28.94
C GLN A 65 0.76 2.66 -27.78
N VAL A 66 1.49 1.99 -26.89
CA VAL A 66 2.26 2.65 -25.82
C VAL A 66 3.33 3.56 -26.41
N ALA A 67 4.03 3.14 -27.46
CA ALA A 67 5.01 4.00 -28.14
C ALA A 67 4.35 5.25 -28.73
N THR A 68 3.18 5.10 -29.37
CA THR A 68 2.43 6.25 -29.92
C THR A 68 1.96 7.20 -28.82
N LEU A 69 1.44 6.68 -27.71
CA LEU A 69 1.05 7.48 -26.54
C LEU A 69 2.25 8.25 -25.98
N ASN A 70 3.40 7.60 -25.81
CA ASN A 70 4.62 8.24 -25.31
C ASN A 70 5.10 9.36 -26.24
N THR A 71 5.07 9.15 -27.55
CA THR A 71 5.40 10.18 -28.53
C THR A 71 4.43 11.36 -28.44
N HIS A 72 3.13 11.10 -28.31
CA HIS A 72 2.11 12.14 -28.15
C HIS A 72 2.35 12.98 -26.88
N LEU A 73 2.54 12.33 -25.73
CA LEU A 73 2.77 13.03 -24.47
C LEU A 73 4.08 13.82 -24.46
N ALA A 74 5.17 13.26 -25.00
CA ALA A 74 6.46 13.94 -25.10
C ALA A 74 6.44 15.16 -26.04
N HIS A 75 5.51 15.19 -27.01
CA HIS A 75 5.32 16.34 -27.88
C HIS A 75 4.62 17.50 -27.16
N HIS A 76 3.70 17.20 -26.23
CA HIS A 76 2.86 18.21 -25.58
C HIS A 76 3.33 18.61 -24.17
N PHE A 77 4.15 17.78 -23.51
CA PHE A 77 4.56 17.96 -22.12
C PHE A 77 6.07 17.71 -21.92
N ASP A 78 6.67 18.44 -20.98
CA ASP A 78 7.97 18.06 -20.45
C ASP A 78 7.82 16.88 -19.48
N VAL A 79 8.04 15.68 -20.01
CA VAL A 79 7.97 14.41 -19.27
C VAL A 79 9.02 14.28 -18.15
N ARG A 80 10.05 15.14 -18.13
CA ARG A 80 11.11 15.12 -17.09
C ARG A 80 10.79 16.05 -15.92
N SER A 81 9.81 16.94 -16.07
CA SER A 81 9.43 17.87 -15.02
C SER A 81 9.00 17.16 -13.74
N ARG A 82 9.33 17.79 -12.61
CA ARG A 82 8.91 17.36 -11.26
C ARG A 82 7.72 18.16 -10.74
N ASP A 83 7.21 19.11 -11.53
CA ASP A 83 6.04 19.90 -11.18
C ASP A 83 4.78 19.01 -11.10
N MET A 84 4.09 19.05 -9.96
CA MET A 84 2.95 18.17 -9.71
C MET A 84 1.74 18.53 -10.57
N LEU A 85 1.49 19.82 -10.83
CA LEU A 85 0.36 20.26 -11.65
C LEU A 85 0.57 19.89 -13.12
N LEU A 86 1.82 19.94 -13.61
CA LEU A 86 2.16 19.44 -14.94
C LEU A 86 1.94 17.92 -15.02
N ARG A 87 2.39 17.16 -14.01
CA ARG A 87 2.20 15.70 -13.96
C ARG A 87 0.74 15.30 -13.92
N CYS A 88 -0.09 15.99 -13.13
CA CYS A 88 -1.54 15.77 -13.14
C CYS A 88 -2.12 16.00 -14.53
N ARG A 89 -1.77 17.11 -15.20
CA ARG A 89 -2.25 17.40 -16.55
C ARG A 89 -1.78 16.38 -17.59
N LEU A 90 -0.54 15.91 -17.49
CA LEU A 90 0.01 14.85 -18.32
C LEU A 90 -0.82 13.56 -18.15
N TRP A 91 -1.11 13.15 -16.93
CA TRP A 91 -1.93 11.96 -16.67
C TRP A 91 -3.37 12.11 -17.17
N THR A 92 -3.98 13.29 -17.02
CA THR A 92 -5.31 13.56 -17.60
C THR A 92 -5.29 13.44 -19.11
N ALA A 93 -4.28 13.99 -19.79
CA ALA A 93 -4.15 13.88 -21.24
C ALA A 93 -3.91 12.42 -21.68
N ALA A 94 -3.10 11.67 -20.94
CA ALA A 94 -2.86 10.25 -21.21
C ALA A 94 -4.14 9.41 -21.08
N LEU A 95 -4.97 9.70 -20.07
CA LEU A 95 -6.25 9.04 -19.87
C LEU A 95 -7.25 9.37 -20.98
N GLN A 96 -7.28 10.60 -21.50
CA GLN A 96 -8.18 11.01 -22.59
C GLN A 96 -7.77 10.43 -23.96
N TYR A 97 -6.51 10.02 -24.11
CA TYR A 97 -6.01 9.39 -25.33
C TYR A 97 -6.42 7.92 -25.45
N CYS A 98 -6.71 7.26 -24.32
CA CYS A 98 -7.05 5.84 -24.22
C CYS A 98 -8.57 5.62 -24.13
#